data_AF-A0A448XA35-F1
#
_entry.id   AF-A0A448XA35-F1
#
_cell.length_a   1.000
_cell.length_b   1.000
_cell.length_c   1.000
_cell.angle_alpha   90.00
_cell.angle_beta   90.00
_cell.angle_gamma   90.00
#
_symmetry.space_group_name_H-M   'P 1'
#
loop_
_entity.id
_entity.type
_entity.pdbx_description
1 polymer ?
#
loop_
_entity_poly.entity_id
_entity_poly.type
_entity_poly.pdbx_seq_one_letter_code
_entity_poly.pdbx_strand_id
1 'polypeptide(L)'
;MPAFQKCSTHPRDLILQRIPVCPSSIRPSVVSEVRSGTNEDDLTQMYQWILAQAATLEEDIGESDQFACLDNLHVEVARVINSQHSGLPPVQDQKFMRGLLQRLAGKHGRFRGNLLGKRTNFTARTVISPDPNMRIDEFHNFA
;
A
#
# COMPACT_ATOMS: atom_id res chain seq x y z
N MET A 1 -15.21 20.67 -27.35
CA MET A 1 -13.99 21.43 -26.96
C MET A 1 -13.01 20.42 -26.35
N PRO A 2 -11.85 20.11 -26.95
CA PRO A 2 -10.96 19.11 -26.38
C PRO A 2 -10.20 19.71 -25.19
N ALA A 3 -10.35 19.10 -24.02
CA ALA A 3 -9.80 19.53 -22.73
C ALA A 3 -8.29 19.24 -22.54
N PHE A 4 -7.51 19.17 -23.62
CA PHE A 4 -6.10 18.76 -23.57
C PHE A 4 -5.09 19.93 -23.68
N GLN A 5 -5.53 21.17 -23.85
CA GLN A 5 -4.66 22.22 -24.41
C GLN A 5 -3.77 22.98 -23.39
N LYS A 6 -3.66 22.59 -22.12
CA LYS A 6 -2.72 23.27 -21.19
C LYS A 6 -2.25 22.42 -20.00
N CYS A 7 -1.89 21.16 -20.24
CA CYS A 7 -1.21 20.33 -19.25
C CYS A 7 0.21 20.03 -19.76
N SER A 8 1.22 20.16 -18.90
CA SER A 8 2.63 19.84 -19.20
C SER A 8 2.89 18.34 -19.45
N THR A 9 1.85 17.53 -19.60
CA THR A 9 1.91 16.07 -19.62
C THR A 9 1.50 15.57 -21.00
N HIS A 10 2.33 14.74 -21.60
CA HIS A 10 2.08 14.16 -22.92
C HIS A 10 1.24 12.88 -22.75
N PRO A 11 0.27 12.56 -23.63
CA PRO A 11 -0.52 11.31 -23.51
C PRO A 11 0.31 10.02 -23.48
N ARG A 12 1.53 10.07 -24.05
CA ARG A 12 2.52 8.99 -24.00
C ARG A 12 2.93 8.62 -22.57
N ASP A 13 2.82 9.56 -21.62
CA ASP A 13 3.20 9.36 -20.21
C ASP A 13 2.25 8.39 -19.48
N LEU A 14 1.09 8.06 -20.07
CA LEU A 14 0.18 7.05 -19.56
C LEU A 14 0.67 5.61 -19.82
N ILE A 15 1.61 5.42 -20.74
CA ILE A 15 2.21 4.12 -21.05
C ILE A 15 3.41 3.92 -20.14
N LEU A 16 3.26 3.04 -19.15
CA LEU A 16 4.31 2.74 -18.19
C LEU A 16 5.45 1.94 -18.83
N GLN A 17 6.58 2.60 -19.08
CA GLN A 17 7.81 1.93 -19.54
C GLN A 17 8.71 1.49 -18.40
N ARG A 18 8.61 2.16 -17.24
CA ARG A 18 9.42 1.90 -16.05
C ARG A 18 8.51 1.95 -14.82
N ILE A 19 8.62 0.95 -13.97
CA ILE A 19 7.81 0.86 -12.76
C ILE A 19 8.61 1.44 -11.59
N PRO A 20 8.13 2.50 -10.92
CA PRO A 20 8.79 3.03 -9.74
C PRO A 20 8.67 2.04 -8.58
N VAL A 21 9.80 1.77 -7.92
CA VAL A 21 9.86 0.90 -6.75
C VAL A 21 9.82 1.74 -5.48
N CYS A 22 8.92 1.39 -4.56
CA CYS A 22 8.85 2.06 -3.26
C CYS A 22 10.11 1.78 -2.42
N PRO A 23 10.65 2.78 -1.69
CA PRO A 23 11.79 2.58 -0.80
C PRO A 23 11.46 1.59 0.32
N SER A 24 12.50 0.95 0.88
CA SER A 24 12.37 -0.08 1.94
C SER A 24 11.64 0.41 3.19
N SER A 25 11.65 1.71 3.49
CA SER A 25 10.91 2.29 4.62
C SER A 25 9.37 2.16 4.49
N ILE A 26 8.85 2.05 3.27
CA ILE A 26 7.40 1.89 3.01
C ILE A 26 7.01 0.40 2.94
N ARG A 27 7.99 -0.47 2.70
CA ARG A 27 7.86 -1.92 2.55
C ARG A 27 8.88 -2.65 3.44
N PRO A 28 8.78 -2.49 4.78
CA PRO A 28 9.74 -3.08 5.70
C PRO A 28 9.58 -4.60 5.75
N SER A 29 10.70 -5.32 5.87
CA SER A 29 10.69 -6.73 6.28
C SER A 29 10.86 -6.79 7.80
N VAL A 30 10.04 -7.59 8.48
CA VAL A 30 10.11 -7.75 9.93
C VAL A 30 10.37 -9.22 10.23
N VAL A 31 11.52 -9.51 10.82
CA VAL A 31 11.83 -10.86 11.33
C VAL A 31 10.94 -11.10 12.55
N SER A 32 10.13 -12.15 12.50
CA SER A 32 9.27 -12.52 13.64
C SER A 32 10.04 -13.50 14.52
N GLU A 33 10.24 -13.15 15.79
CA GLU A 33 10.94 -14.02 16.75
C GLU A 33 10.07 -15.19 17.22
N VAL A 34 8.74 -15.01 17.17
CA VAL A 34 7.73 -15.97 17.69
C VAL A 34 7.29 -17.00 16.65
N ARG A 35 7.40 -16.69 15.36
CA ARG A 35 7.16 -17.62 14.25
C ARG A 35 8.42 -17.64 13.41
N SER A 36 9.12 -18.77 13.35
CA SER A 36 10.29 -18.94 12.50
C SER A 36 9.96 -18.52 11.06
N GLY A 37 10.37 -17.30 10.68
CA GLY A 37 10.08 -16.69 9.38
C GLY A 37 10.17 -15.16 9.36
N THR A 38 10.27 -14.60 8.16
CA THR A 38 10.17 -13.15 7.92
C THR A 38 8.75 -12.78 7.53
N ASN A 39 8.25 -11.66 8.06
CA ASN A 39 7.00 -11.06 7.63
C ASN A 39 7.34 -9.96 6.61
N GLU A 40 7.27 -10.34 5.34
CA GLU A 40 7.49 -9.44 4.21
C GLU A 40 6.25 -8.60 3.92
N ASP A 41 6.46 -7.33 3.57
CA ASP A 41 5.38 -6.44 3.16
C ASP A 41 4.71 -6.90 1.85
N ASP A 42 3.38 -6.73 1.74
CA ASP A 42 2.59 -7.09 0.55
C ASP A 42 3.17 -6.53 -0.77
N LEU A 43 3.73 -5.30 -0.76
CA LEU A 43 4.35 -4.71 -1.95
C LEU A 43 5.60 -5.49 -2.38
N THR A 44 6.37 -6.02 -1.43
CA THR A 44 7.54 -6.86 -1.72
C THR A 44 7.14 -8.12 -2.48
N GLN A 45 6.09 -8.79 -2.04
CA GLN A 45 5.59 -9.99 -2.69
C GLN A 45 5.08 -9.70 -4.11
N MET A 46 4.34 -8.60 -4.28
CA MET A 46 3.88 -8.20 -5.62
C MET A 46 5.03 -7.84 -6.58
N TYR A 47 6.07 -7.16 -6.09
CA TYR A 47 7.26 -6.89 -6.90
C TYR A 47 8.01 -8.16 -7.29
N GLN A 48 8.05 -9.17 -6.41
CA GLN A 48 8.64 -10.47 -6.74
C GLN A 48 7.88 -11.17 -7.86
N TRP A 49 6.54 -11.09 -7.88
CA TRP A 49 5.74 -11.65 -8.98
C TRP A 49 5.99 -10.95 -10.31
N ILE A 50 6.09 -9.62 -10.31
CA ILE A 50 6.48 -8.86 -11.51
C ILE A 50 7.85 -9.28 -12.02
N LEU A 51 8.83 -9.39 -11.12
CA LEU A 51 10.20 -9.79 -11.49
C LEU A 51 10.24 -11.22 -12.02
N ALA A 52 9.45 -12.13 -11.47
CA ALA A 52 9.35 -13.50 -11.98
C ALA A 52 8.82 -13.52 -13.41
N GLN A 53 7.72 -12.80 -13.70
CA GLN A 53 7.19 -12.71 -15.07
C GLN A 53 8.16 -12.01 -16.03
N ALA A 54 8.86 -10.96 -15.57
CA ALA A 54 9.85 -10.27 -16.38
C ALA A 54 11.04 -11.19 -16.73
N ALA A 55 11.53 -11.99 -15.78
CA ALA A 55 12.59 -12.96 -16.02
C ALA A 55 12.16 -14.05 -17.01
N THR A 56 10.92 -14.55 -16.89
CA THR A 56 10.37 -15.51 -17.86
C THR A 56 10.26 -14.93 -19.27
N LEU A 57 9.96 -13.63 -19.40
CA LEU A 57 9.90 -12.95 -20.68
C LEU A 57 11.29 -12.70 -21.32
N GLU A 58 12.35 -12.65 -20.50
CA GLU A 58 13.74 -12.59 -20.98
C GLU A 58 14.24 -13.94 -21.49
N GLU A 59 13.61 -15.05 -21.09
CA GLU A 59 13.89 -16.37 -21.63
C GLU A 59 13.25 -16.55 -23.02
N ASP A 60 13.88 -17.37 -23.88
CA ASP A 60 13.37 -17.65 -25.23
C ASP A 60 12.19 -18.63 -25.16
N ILE A 61 11.01 -18.09 -24.86
CA ILE A 61 9.74 -18.79 -24.80
C ILE A 61 8.98 -18.69 -26.13
N GLY A 62 8.16 -19.69 -26.44
CA GLY A 62 7.35 -19.70 -27.66
C GLY A 62 6.35 -18.54 -27.72
N GLU A 63 5.98 -18.09 -28.93
CA GLU A 63 5.09 -16.93 -29.14
C GLU A 63 3.78 -17.01 -28.34
N SER A 64 3.14 -18.18 -28.27
CA SER A 64 1.89 -18.36 -27.51
C SER A 64 2.08 -18.08 -26.02
N ASP A 65 3.23 -18.47 -25.47
CA ASP A 65 3.54 -18.35 -24.05
C ASP A 65 3.97 -16.92 -23.73
N GLN A 66 4.57 -16.20 -24.69
CA GLN A 66 4.89 -14.77 -24.58
C GLN A 66 3.65 -13.92 -24.36
N PHE A 67 2.59 -14.15 -25.15
CA PHE A 67 1.34 -13.40 -24.99
C PHE A 67 0.70 -13.65 -23.62
N ALA A 68 0.67 -14.91 -23.18
CA ALA A 68 0.17 -15.25 -21.85
C ALA A 68 1.00 -14.63 -20.72
N CYS A 69 2.33 -14.62 -20.86
CA CYS A 69 3.24 -13.99 -19.89
C CYS A 69 3.03 -12.47 -19.82
N LEU A 70 2.85 -11.80 -20.97
CA LEU A 70 2.53 -10.37 -21.02
C LEU A 70 1.20 -10.03 -20.35
N ASP A 71 0.16 -10.84 -20.57
CA ASP A 71 -1.13 -10.65 -19.89
C ASP A 71 -1.01 -10.83 -18.37
N ASN A 72 -0.25 -11.84 -17.92
CA ASN A 72 0.03 -12.03 -16.51
C ASN A 72 0.82 -10.85 -15.92
N LEU A 73 1.85 -10.36 -16.62
CA LEU A 73 2.62 -9.18 -16.22
C LEU A 73 1.72 -7.95 -16.08
N HIS A 74 0.80 -7.71 -17.02
CA HIS A 74 -0.17 -6.62 -16.94
C HIS A 74 -1.07 -6.73 -15.70
N VAL A 75 -1.56 -7.94 -15.41
CA VAL A 75 -2.38 -8.20 -14.21
C VAL A 75 -1.60 -7.92 -12.93
N GLU A 76 -0.34 -8.34 -12.85
CA GLU A 76 0.50 -8.09 -11.68
C GLU A 76 0.76 -6.60 -11.46
N VAL A 77 1.08 -5.87 -12.54
CA VAL A 77 1.28 -4.41 -12.49
C VAL A 77 -0.01 -3.70 -12.07
N ALA A 78 -1.16 -4.10 -12.62
CA ALA A 78 -2.45 -3.57 -12.23
C ALA A 78 -2.76 -3.82 -10.74
N ARG A 79 -2.40 -5.00 -10.23
CA ARG A 79 -2.59 -5.37 -8.81
C ARG A 79 -1.76 -4.51 -7.87
N VAL A 80 -0.52 -4.16 -8.24
CA VAL A 80 0.34 -3.25 -7.44
C VAL A 80 -0.31 -1.88 -7.31
N ILE A 81 -0.88 -1.36 -8.39
CA ILE A 81 -1.56 -0.06 -8.38
C ILE A 81 -2.86 -0.16 -7.58
N ASN A 82 -3.72 -1.10 -7.95
CA ASN A 82 -5.05 -1.27 -7.38
C ASN A 82 -5.41 -2.75 -7.21
N SER A 83 -5.19 -3.30 -6.01
CA SER A 83 -5.48 -4.71 -5.75
C SER A 83 -6.98 -5.03 -5.63
N GLN A 84 -7.85 -4.02 -5.56
CA GLN A 84 -9.31 -4.17 -5.53
C GLN A 84 -9.97 -3.85 -6.88
N HIS A 85 -9.18 -3.69 -7.94
CA HIS A 85 -9.75 -3.45 -9.25
C HIS A 85 -10.61 -4.63 -9.68
N SER A 86 -11.84 -4.35 -10.12
CA SER A 86 -12.77 -5.37 -10.60
C SER A 86 -12.20 -6.07 -11.84
N GLY A 87 -12.28 -7.40 -11.89
CA GLY A 87 -11.76 -8.18 -13.01
C GLY A 87 -10.31 -8.67 -12.87
N LEU A 88 -9.61 -8.35 -11.78
CA LEU A 88 -8.35 -9.03 -11.48
C LEU A 88 -8.62 -10.46 -10.97
N PRO A 89 -7.90 -11.47 -11.46
CA PRO A 89 -8.03 -12.82 -10.94
C PRO A 89 -7.64 -12.83 -9.44
N PRO A 90 -8.42 -13.54 -8.60
CA PRO A 90 -8.13 -13.64 -7.18
C PRO A 90 -6.80 -14.38 -7.00
N VAL A 91 -5.98 -13.91 -6.06
CA VAL A 91 -4.80 -14.67 -5.67
C VAL A 91 -5.27 -15.87 -4.86
N GLN A 92 -5.08 -17.07 -5.39
CA GLN A 92 -5.43 -18.32 -4.71
C GLN A 92 -4.60 -18.49 -3.43
N ASP A 93 -5.24 -18.92 -2.36
CA ASP A 93 -4.63 -19.26 -1.06
C ASP A 93 -3.83 -18.16 -0.34
N GLN A 94 -3.87 -16.92 -0.84
CA GLN A 94 -3.19 -15.79 -0.22
C GLN A 94 -4.18 -14.83 0.42
N LYS A 95 -3.78 -14.31 1.58
CA LYS A 95 -4.48 -13.20 2.21
C LYS A 95 -4.55 -12.03 1.22
N PHE A 96 -5.69 -11.33 1.22
CA PHE A 96 -5.86 -10.12 0.43
C PHE A 96 -4.68 -9.14 0.65
N MET A 97 -3.93 -8.88 -0.43
CA MET A 97 -2.76 -8.01 -0.42
C MET A 97 -3.12 -6.56 -0.71
N ARG A 98 -2.50 -5.63 0.01
CA ARG A 98 -2.79 -4.19 -0.11
C ARG A 98 -1.86 -3.50 -1.12
N GLY A 99 -2.41 -3.17 -2.29
CA GLY A 99 -1.78 -2.33 -3.31
C GLY A 99 -1.60 -0.87 -2.87
N LEU A 100 -1.03 -0.06 -3.77
CA LEU A 100 -0.69 1.34 -3.50
C LEU A 100 -1.93 2.20 -3.22
N LEU A 101 -2.99 2.07 -4.01
CA LEU A 101 -4.22 2.82 -3.77
C LEU A 101 -4.87 2.46 -2.43
N GLN A 102 -4.88 1.19 -2.05
CA GLN A 102 -5.41 0.73 -0.75
C GLN A 102 -4.60 1.29 0.43
N ARG A 103 -3.31 1.56 0.24
CA ARG A 103 -2.46 2.18 1.26
C ARG A 103 -2.67 3.68 1.36
N LEU A 104 -3.00 4.35 0.26
CA LEU A 104 -3.25 5.79 0.24
C LEU A 104 -4.67 6.12 0.73
N ALA A 105 -5.66 5.44 0.16
CA ALA A 105 -7.09 5.68 0.38
C ALA A 105 -7.69 4.85 1.52
N GLY A 106 -8.93 5.18 1.89
CA GLY A 106 -9.70 4.47 2.92
C GLY A 106 -9.45 4.96 4.35
N LYS A 107 -10.18 4.37 5.31
CA LYS A 107 -10.14 4.78 6.74
C LYS A 107 -8.75 4.60 7.36
N HIS A 108 -8.07 3.51 6.98
CA HIS A 108 -6.74 3.14 7.48
C HIS A 108 -5.62 3.52 6.49
N GLY A 109 -5.95 4.29 5.44
CA GLY A 109 -4.96 4.77 4.48
C GLY A 109 -4.12 5.92 5.04
N ARG A 110 -3.01 6.25 4.37
CA ARG A 110 -2.05 7.25 4.85
C ARG A 110 -2.65 8.65 5.01
N PHE A 111 -3.57 9.06 4.15
CA PHE A 111 -4.21 10.37 4.29
C PHE A 111 -5.00 10.49 5.59
N ARG A 112 -5.94 9.58 5.83
CA ARG A 112 -6.82 9.66 6.99
C ARG A 112 -6.16 9.17 8.28
N GLY A 113 -5.37 8.10 8.19
CA GLY A 113 -4.77 7.45 9.36
C GLY A 113 -3.46 8.08 9.84
N ASN A 114 -2.73 8.79 8.97
CA ASN A 114 -1.42 9.33 9.31
C ASN A 114 -1.29 10.84 9.07
N LEU A 115 -1.98 11.42 8.08
CA LEU A 115 -1.84 12.86 7.79
C LEU A 115 -2.89 13.70 8.52
N LEU A 116 -4.15 13.28 8.53
CA LEU A 116 -5.24 14.02 9.19
C LEU A 116 -5.25 13.88 10.73
N GLY A 117 -4.68 12.80 11.26
CA GLY A 117 -4.57 12.58 12.69
C GLY A 117 -3.33 11.73 12.99
N LYS A 118 -2.54 12.16 13.98
CA LYS A 118 -1.33 11.46 14.43
C LYS A 118 -1.40 11.22 15.93
N ARG A 119 -0.68 10.21 16.39
CA ARG A 119 -0.43 10.06 17.83
C ARG A 119 0.57 11.14 18.23
N THR A 120 0.23 11.91 19.24
CA THR A 120 1.07 12.96 19.80
C THR A 120 1.78 12.44 21.03
N ASN A 121 3.01 12.92 21.25
CA ASN A 121 3.72 12.70 22.50
C ASN A 121 3.14 13.60 23.61
N PHE A 122 3.43 13.28 24.87
CA PHE A 122 2.98 14.04 26.05
C PHE A 122 1.45 14.09 26.23
N THR A 123 0.76 12.98 25.92
CA THR A 123 -0.68 12.85 26.16
C THR A 123 -0.98 11.59 26.97
N ALA A 124 -1.85 11.69 27.96
CA ALA A 124 -2.37 10.57 28.74
C ALA A 124 -3.90 10.49 28.64
N ARG A 125 -4.49 9.35 29.02
CA ARG A 125 -5.94 9.15 29.10
C ARG A 125 -6.26 8.52 30.44
N THR A 126 -7.15 9.13 31.21
CA THR A 126 -7.60 8.67 32.53
C THR A 126 -9.13 8.73 32.62
N VAL A 127 -9.71 8.03 33.60
CA VAL A 127 -11.14 8.16 33.93
C VAL A 127 -11.31 9.35 34.88
N ILE A 128 -12.32 10.19 34.61
CA ILE A 128 -12.63 11.34 35.46
C ILE A 128 -13.69 10.93 36.49
N SER A 129 -13.41 11.18 37.77
CA SER A 129 -14.35 10.98 38.88
C SER A 129 -14.80 12.34 39.45
N PRO A 130 -16.05 12.46 39.92
CA PRO A 130 -16.54 13.72 40.48
C PRO A 130 -15.90 13.99 41.85
N ASP A 131 -15.29 15.17 42.01
CA ASP A 131 -14.76 15.67 43.29
C ASP A 131 -15.49 16.96 43.69
N PRO A 132 -16.32 16.94 44.75
CA PRO A 132 -17.14 18.08 45.15
C PRO A 132 -16.36 19.23 45.81
N ASN A 133 -15.09 19.00 46.20
CA ASN A 133 -14.28 20.03 46.88
C ASN A 133 -13.45 20.90 45.92
N MET A 134 -13.54 20.64 44.62
CA MET A 134 -12.72 21.31 43.60
C MET A 134 -13.26 22.69 43.24
N ARG A 135 -12.33 23.62 42.97
CA ARG A 135 -12.68 24.94 42.44
C ARG A 135 -12.88 24.90 40.93
N ILE A 136 -13.57 25.90 40.37
CA ILE A 136 -13.95 25.94 38.94
C ILE A 136 -12.72 26.05 38.02
N ASP A 137 -11.63 26.63 38.50
CA ASP A 137 -10.36 26.84 37.80
C ASP A 137 -9.38 25.66 37.93
N GLU A 138 -9.72 24.68 38.76
CA GLU A 138 -8.90 23.51 39.01
C GLU A 138 -9.40 22.30 38.20
N PHE A 139 -8.46 21.45 37.82
CA PHE A 139 -8.74 20.13 37.26
C PHE A 139 -8.14 19.08 38.17
N HIS A 140 -8.82 17.94 38.29
CA HIS A 140 -8.36 16.85 39.12
C HIS A 140 -6.96 16.43 38.71
N ASN A 141 -6.01 16.51 39.66
CA ASN A 141 -4.61 16.23 39.39
C ASN A 141 -4.42 14.71 39.42
N PHE A 142 -4.38 14.10 38.25
CA PHE A 142 -4.13 12.66 38.10
C PHE A 142 -2.62 12.42 38.21
N ALA A 143 -2.18 11.88 39.35
CA ALA A 143 -0.82 11.36 39.52
C ALA A 143 -0.66 10.01 38.80
#